data_AF-A0A2N1S8U1-F1
#
_entry.id   AF-A0A2N1S8U1-F1
#
_cell.length_a   1.000
_cell.length_b   1.000
_cell.length_c   1.000
_cell.angle_alpha   90.00
_cell.angle_beta   90.00
_cell.angle_gamma   90.00
#
_symmetry.space_group_name_H-M   'P 1'
#
loop_
_entity.id
_entity.type
_entity.pdbx_description
1 polymer ?
#
loop_
_entity_poly.entity_id
_entity_poly.type
_entity_poly.pdbx_seq_one_letter_code
_entity_poly.pdbx_strand_id
1 'polypeptide(L)'
;MKYYKVIAKCGHVGMSRYYAGSFYEAADNGKEAARIVRNRPRVKHDQKDAILELSEISHADYDLGTLETRANPYFHATNAYEQGLHWDAIADSVFSEIDDADIRTWYETKNHARYLKKRKRLCHARGFRDDTASPFLPSRIEDIAGLELYVRGAYQPRTRVRLPLRGG
;
A
#
# COMPACT_ATOMS: atom_id res chain seq x y z
N MET A 1 30.31 -8.48 21.00
CA MET A 1 29.45 -8.62 19.82
C MET A 1 28.51 -9.80 19.99
N LYS A 2 27.21 -9.54 19.87
CA LYS A 2 26.12 -10.51 19.99
C LYS A 2 25.27 -10.45 18.72
N TYR A 3 24.43 -11.47 18.51
CA TYR A 3 23.56 -11.56 17.35
C TYR A 3 22.11 -11.42 17.78
N TYR A 4 21.34 -10.65 17.02
CA TYR A 4 19.95 -10.36 17.34
C TYR A 4 19.05 -10.63 16.14
N LYS A 5 17.91 -11.26 16.41
CA LYS A 5 16.75 -11.27 15.53
C LYS A 5 15.82 -10.15 15.97
N VAL A 6 15.46 -9.28 15.03
CA VAL A 6 14.55 -8.17 15.25
C VAL A 6 13.40 -8.29 14.26
N ILE A 7 12.18 -8.38 14.77
CA ILE A 7 10.97 -8.38 13.94
C ILE A 7 10.43 -6.95 13.91
N ALA A 8 10.25 -6.40 12.71
CA ALA A 8 9.78 -5.02 12.54
C ALA A 8 8.63 -4.90 11.54
N LYS A 9 7.76 -3.92 11.76
CA LYS A 9 6.67 -3.56 10.86
C LYS A 9 7.21 -2.89 9.60
N CYS A 10 6.99 -3.53 8.47
CA CYS A 10 7.35 -3.02 7.16
C CYS A 10 6.09 -2.55 6.40
N GLY A 11 6.21 -1.46 5.64
CA GLY A 11 5.12 -0.86 4.84
C GLY A 11 5.07 -1.36 3.40
N HIS A 12 4.32 -0.67 2.54
CA HIS A 12 4.13 -1.01 1.12
C HIS A 12 3.36 -2.30 0.83
N VAL A 13 2.56 -2.83 1.78
CA VAL A 13 1.68 -4.01 1.57
C VAL A 13 0.19 -3.66 1.55
N GLY A 14 -0.11 -2.43 1.16
CA GLY A 14 -1.47 -1.88 1.13
C GLY A 14 -1.79 -0.99 2.32
N MET A 15 -2.99 -0.40 2.27
CA MET A 15 -3.48 0.50 3.32
C MET A 15 -3.73 -0.30 4.60
N SER A 16 -3.38 0.28 5.75
CA SER A 16 -3.66 -0.29 7.07
C SER A 16 -3.11 -1.69 7.32
N ARG A 17 -2.14 -2.11 6.50
CA ARG A 17 -1.43 -3.39 6.66
C ARG A 17 0.04 -3.14 6.93
N TYR A 18 0.68 -4.15 7.48
CA TYR A 18 2.13 -4.21 7.63
C TYR A 18 2.62 -5.63 7.38
N TYR A 19 3.86 -5.73 6.92
CA TYR A 19 4.58 -6.99 6.82
C TYR A 19 5.48 -7.14 8.05
N ALA A 20 5.43 -8.30 8.73
CA ALA A 20 6.33 -8.60 9.84
C ALA A 20 7.67 -9.11 9.31
N GLY A 21 8.61 -8.20 9.08
CA GLY A 21 9.93 -8.53 8.55
C GLY A 21 10.90 -8.96 9.64
N SER A 22 11.56 -10.12 9.44
CA SER A 22 12.67 -10.55 10.29
C SER A 22 14.00 -9.99 9.76
N PHE A 23 14.72 -9.30 10.64
CA PHE A 23 16.04 -8.74 10.40
C PHE A 23 17.04 -9.33 11.37
N TYR A 24 18.27 -9.54 10.90
CA TYR A 24 19.33 -10.18 11.64
C TYR A 24 20.51 -9.21 11.70
N GLU A 25 20.89 -8.76 12.89
CA GLU A 25 21.95 -7.76 13.08
C GLU A 25 22.94 -8.20 14.16
N ALA A 26 24.23 -7.97 13.90
CA ALA A 26 25.28 -8.10 14.90
C ALA A 26 25.48 -6.75 15.59
N ALA A 27 25.39 -6.72 16.92
CA ALA A 27 25.53 -5.50 17.71
C ALA A 27 26.07 -5.80 19.11
N ASP A 28 26.52 -4.78 19.83
CA ASP A 28 26.98 -4.95 21.22
C ASP A 28 25.83 -5.08 22.21
N ASN A 29 24.67 -4.53 21.87
CA ASN A 29 23.46 -4.64 22.67
C ASN A 29 22.20 -4.58 21.78
N GLY A 30 21.07 -5.07 22.32
CA GLY A 30 19.80 -5.10 21.60
C GLY A 30 19.27 -3.70 21.23
N LYS A 31 19.56 -2.65 22.02
CA LYS A 31 19.13 -1.28 21.68
C LYS A 31 19.77 -0.80 20.39
N GLU A 32 21.04 -1.13 20.17
CA GLU A 32 21.73 -0.82 18.93
C GLU A 32 21.20 -1.62 17.76
N ALA A 33 20.94 -2.93 17.93
CA ALA A 33 20.31 -3.73 16.89
C ALA A 33 18.94 -3.17 16.47
N ALA A 34 18.08 -2.83 17.44
CA ALA A 34 16.79 -2.21 17.17
C ALA A 34 16.93 -0.85 16.44
N ARG A 35 17.91 -0.04 16.82
CA ARG A 35 18.20 1.25 16.17
C ARG A 35 18.64 1.07 14.72
N ILE A 36 19.48 0.08 14.43
CA ILE A 36 19.91 -0.24 13.07
C ILE A 36 18.70 -0.67 12.24
N VAL A 37 17.90 -1.62 12.74
CA VAL A 37 16.73 -2.15 12.03
C VAL A 37 15.67 -1.07 11.80
N ARG A 38 15.45 -0.17 12.76
CA ARG A 38 14.49 0.93 12.61
C ARG A 38 14.81 1.85 11.43
N ASN A 39 16.08 1.99 11.07
CA ASN A 39 16.53 2.80 9.94
C ASN A 39 16.62 2.02 8.62
N ARG A 40 16.26 0.74 8.59
CA ARG A 40 16.24 -0.07 7.36
C ARG A 40 15.14 0.41 6.41
N PRO A 41 15.36 0.26 5.09
CA PRO A 41 14.32 0.55 4.11
C PRO A 41 13.08 -0.33 4.37
N ARG A 42 11.91 0.16 3.95
CA ARG A 42 10.58 -0.45 4.15
C ARG A 42 10.05 -0.44 5.58
N VAL A 43 10.89 -0.33 6.62
CA VAL A 43 10.43 -0.25 8.02
C VAL A 43 9.67 1.06 8.25
N LYS A 44 8.55 0.98 8.99
CA LYS A 44 7.73 2.15 9.33
C LYS A 44 8.38 3.00 10.44
N HIS A 45 9.50 3.66 10.14
CA HIS A 45 10.33 4.37 11.12
C HIS A 45 9.60 5.45 11.94
N ASP A 46 8.50 6.00 11.44
CA ASP A 46 7.71 7.02 12.13
C ASP A 46 6.78 6.44 13.21
N GLN A 47 6.50 5.13 13.18
CA GLN A 47 5.63 4.48 14.17
C GLN A 47 6.41 4.15 15.45
N LYS A 48 5.85 4.48 16.62
CA LYS A 48 6.50 4.19 17.92
C LYS A 48 6.73 2.69 18.11
N ASP A 49 5.76 1.89 17.69
CA ASP A 49 5.69 0.43 17.75
C ASP A 49 6.18 -0.25 16.46
N ALA A 50 7.13 0.38 15.74
CA ALA A 50 7.71 -0.18 14.53
C ALA A 50 8.53 -1.48 14.77
N ILE A 51 9.09 -1.65 15.97
CA ILE A 51 9.79 -2.87 16.37
C ILE A 51 8.80 -3.72 17.19
N LEU A 52 8.56 -4.95 16.75
CA LEU A 52 7.61 -5.89 17.36
C LEU A 52 8.30 -6.78 18.40
N GLU A 53 9.43 -7.36 18.02
CA GLU A 53 10.15 -8.31 18.86
C GLU A 53 11.66 -8.13 18.68
N LEU A 54 12.41 -8.35 19.75
CA LEU A 54 13.86 -8.41 19.75
C LEU A 54 14.33 -9.58 20.61
N SER A 55 15.09 -10.49 20.01
CA SER A 55 15.66 -11.66 20.68
C SER A 55 17.14 -11.82 20.35
N GLU A 56 17.94 -12.22 21.34
CA GLU A 56 19.34 -12.62 21.14
C GLU A 56 19.36 -14.05 20.60
N ILE A 57 20.17 -14.29 19.58
CA ILE A 57 20.23 -15.56 18.85
C ILE A 57 21.66 -16.08 18.75
N SER A 58 21.81 -17.34 18.34
CA SER A 58 23.13 -17.92 18.08
C SER A 58 23.72 -17.39 16.76
N HIS A 59 25.03 -17.53 16.59
CA HIS A 59 25.69 -17.20 15.32
C HIS A 59 25.17 -18.04 14.15
N ALA A 60 24.87 -19.32 14.38
CA ALA A 60 24.34 -20.20 13.33
C ALA A 60 22.96 -19.73 12.85
N ASP A 61 22.09 -19.31 13.77
CA ASP A 61 20.77 -18.76 13.43
C ASP A 61 20.88 -17.42 12.71
N TYR A 62 21.90 -16.62 13.04
CA TYR A 62 22.18 -15.36 12.37
C TYR A 62 22.55 -15.58 10.89
N ASP A 63 23.44 -16.53 10.61
CA ASP A 63 23.85 -16.86 9.26
C ASP A 63 22.67 -17.37 8.43
N LEU A 64 21.90 -18.32 8.99
CA LEU A 64 20.72 -18.88 8.33
C LEU A 64 19.67 -17.80 8.07
N GLY A 65 19.33 -17.01 9.08
CA GLY A 65 18.35 -15.93 8.97
C GLY A 65 18.76 -14.87 7.96
N THR A 66 20.05 -14.54 7.88
CA THR A 66 20.56 -13.61 6.87
C THR A 66 20.37 -14.15 5.45
N LEU A 67 20.55 -15.46 5.25
CA LEU A 67 20.29 -16.11 3.96
C LEU A 67 18.80 -16.09 3.62
N GLU A 68 17.93 -16.40 4.59
CA GLU A 68 16.46 -16.35 4.41
C GLU A 68 15.98 -14.94 4.05
N THR A 69 16.43 -13.91 4.78
CA THR A 69 16.09 -12.51 4.49
C THR A 69 16.58 -12.10 3.10
N ARG A 70 17.76 -12.57 2.66
CA ARG A 70 18.27 -12.31 1.31
C ARG A 70 17.49 -13.06 0.23
N ALA A 71 16.98 -14.25 0.51
CA ALA A 71 16.17 -15.02 -0.44
C ALA A 71 14.74 -14.48 -0.56
N ASN A 72 14.27 -13.75 0.46
CA ASN A 72 12.90 -13.27 0.53
C ASN A 72 12.59 -12.19 -0.54
N PRO A 73 11.67 -12.45 -1.48
CA PRO A 73 11.34 -11.53 -2.57
C PRO A 73 10.80 -10.16 -2.11
N TYR A 74 10.22 -10.10 -0.91
CA TYR A 74 9.66 -8.88 -0.34
C TYR A 74 10.68 -7.74 -0.25
N PHE A 75 11.92 -8.06 0.15
CA PHE A 75 12.95 -7.05 0.35
C PHE A 75 13.57 -6.56 -0.98
N HIS A 76 13.35 -7.27 -2.07
CA HIS A 76 13.89 -6.95 -3.40
C HIS A 76 12.87 -6.29 -4.33
N ALA A 77 11.57 -6.50 -4.09
CA ALA A 77 10.52 -5.87 -4.89
C ALA A 77 10.67 -4.34 -4.81
N THR A 78 10.69 -3.67 -5.96
CA THR A 78 10.83 -2.20 -6.02
C THR A 78 9.47 -1.52 -6.03
N ASN A 79 8.49 -2.15 -6.68
CA ASN A 79 7.15 -1.62 -6.90
C ASN A 79 6.05 -2.62 -6.49
N ALA A 80 4.81 -2.12 -6.42
CA ALA A 80 3.66 -2.92 -5.98
C ALA A 80 3.31 -4.06 -6.95
N TYR A 81 3.62 -3.91 -8.24
CA TYR A 81 3.36 -4.95 -9.24
C TYR A 81 4.31 -6.15 -9.04
N GLU A 82 5.62 -5.90 -8.93
CA GLU A 82 6.62 -6.92 -8.60
C GLU A 82 6.33 -7.63 -7.29
N GLN A 83 5.94 -6.88 -6.25
CA GLN A 83 5.54 -7.47 -4.99
C GLN A 83 4.31 -8.38 -5.16
N GLY A 84 3.35 -7.97 -5.99
CA GLY A 84 2.16 -8.77 -6.31
C GLY A 84 2.47 -10.11 -6.99
N LEU A 85 3.57 -10.21 -7.76
CA LEU A 85 4.01 -11.48 -8.36
C LEU A 85 4.46 -12.51 -7.31
N HIS A 86 4.84 -12.05 -6.12
CA HIS A 86 5.31 -12.88 -5.01
C HIS A 86 4.33 -12.88 -3.83
N TRP A 87 3.07 -12.49 -4.06
CA TRP A 87 2.09 -12.34 -2.99
C TRP A 87 1.92 -13.63 -2.18
N ASP A 88 1.88 -14.79 -2.83
CA ASP A 88 1.72 -16.09 -2.16
C ASP A 88 2.84 -16.39 -1.16
N ALA A 89 4.06 -15.89 -1.39
CA ALA A 89 5.19 -16.06 -0.46
C ALA A 89 5.20 -15.03 0.68
N ILE A 90 4.43 -13.95 0.57
CA ILE A 90 4.47 -12.79 1.47
C ILE A 90 3.24 -12.74 2.36
N ALA A 91 2.08 -13.19 1.85
CA ALA A 91 0.75 -13.01 2.43
C ALA A 91 0.65 -13.48 3.89
N ASP A 92 1.26 -14.62 4.22
CA ASP A 92 1.21 -15.19 5.58
C ASP A 92 1.87 -14.31 6.64
N SER A 93 2.77 -13.41 6.22
CA SER A 93 3.47 -12.47 7.10
C SER A 93 2.90 -11.05 7.00
N VAL A 94 1.74 -10.87 6.36
CA VAL A 94 1.02 -9.59 6.26
C VAL A 94 -0.12 -9.56 7.26
N PHE A 95 -0.13 -8.54 8.10
CA PHE A 95 -1.09 -8.34 9.18
C PHE A 95 -1.83 -7.00 9.01
N SER A 96 -3.04 -6.92 9.55
CA SER A 96 -3.81 -5.66 9.60
C SER A 96 -3.50 -4.86 10.87
N GLU A 97 -3.42 -3.54 10.76
CA GLU A 97 -3.29 -2.60 11.90
C GLU A 97 -4.64 -2.16 12.46
N ILE A 98 -5.70 -2.25 11.64
CA ILE A 98 -7.07 -1.89 12.01
C ILE A 98 -8.04 -2.94 11.48
N ASP A 99 -9.22 -3.00 12.08
CA ASP A 99 -10.26 -3.93 11.67
C ASP A 99 -10.79 -3.60 10.26
N ASP A 100 -11.21 -4.62 9.51
CA ASP A 100 -11.66 -4.46 8.13
C ASP A 100 -12.89 -3.53 8.00
N ALA A 101 -13.72 -3.43 9.04
CA ALA A 101 -14.87 -2.53 9.10
C ALA A 101 -14.45 -1.05 9.10
N ASP A 102 -13.38 -0.72 9.81
CA ASP A 102 -12.84 0.65 9.87
C ASP A 102 -12.18 1.03 8.55
N ILE A 103 -11.54 0.07 7.88
CA ILE A 103 -10.96 0.25 6.54
C ILE A 103 -12.05 0.64 5.54
N ARG A 104 -13.18 -0.09 5.51
CA ARG A 104 -14.29 0.21 4.58
C ARG A 104 -14.83 1.62 4.80
N THR A 105 -15.12 1.98 6.05
CA THR A 105 -15.62 3.31 6.43
C THR A 105 -14.67 4.42 6.00
N TRP A 106 -13.35 4.21 6.14
CA TRP A 106 -12.34 5.14 5.66
C TRP A 106 -12.35 5.31 4.14
N TYR A 107 -12.47 4.22 3.38
CA TYR A 107 -12.53 4.28 1.92
C TYR A 107 -13.76 5.04 1.42
N GLU A 108 -14.92 4.77 2.01
CA GLU A 108 -16.17 5.48 1.69
C GLU A 108 -16.03 6.97 1.95
N THR A 109 -15.47 7.35 3.11
CA THR A 109 -15.27 8.75 3.50
C THR A 109 -14.25 9.47 2.61
N LYS A 110 -13.11 8.84 2.29
CA LYS A 110 -12.09 9.44 1.41
C LYS A 110 -12.55 9.53 -0.04
N ASN A 111 -13.24 8.51 -0.55
CA ASN A 111 -13.80 8.55 -1.90
C ASN A 111 -14.87 9.64 -1.99
N HIS A 112 -15.69 9.81 -0.95
CA HIS A 112 -16.66 10.91 -0.85
C HIS A 112 -15.97 12.28 -0.85
N ALA A 113 -14.91 12.47 -0.06
CA ALA A 113 -14.14 13.71 -0.05
C ALA A 113 -13.48 14.02 -1.42
N ARG A 114 -12.93 12.98 -2.09
CA ARG A 114 -12.39 13.12 -3.46
C ARG A 114 -13.47 13.49 -4.47
N TYR A 115 -14.63 12.85 -4.39
CA TYR A 115 -15.80 13.15 -5.20
C TYR A 115 -16.24 14.62 -5.01
N LEU A 116 -16.39 15.06 -3.76
CA LEU A 116 -16.72 16.45 -3.44
C LEU A 116 -15.68 17.45 -3.97
N LYS A 117 -14.38 17.16 -3.84
CA LYS A 117 -13.30 18.00 -4.37
C LYS A 117 -13.32 18.07 -5.90
N LYS A 118 -13.57 16.95 -6.58
CA LYS A 118 -13.75 16.88 -8.05
C LYS A 118 -14.97 17.68 -8.48
N ARG A 119 -16.10 17.53 -7.77
CA ARG A 119 -17.33 18.28 -8.00
C ARG A 119 -17.10 19.78 -7.87
N LYS A 120 -16.44 20.23 -6.78
CA LYS A 120 -16.08 21.63 -6.57
C LYS A 120 -15.25 22.20 -7.73
N ARG A 121 -14.20 21.47 -8.15
CA ARG A 121 -13.39 21.88 -9.32
C ARG A 121 -14.22 22.04 -10.61
N LEU A 122 -15.17 21.13 -10.86
CA LEU A 122 -16.05 21.20 -12.03
C LEU A 122 -17.03 22.38 -11.96
N CYS A 123 -17.56 22.70 -10.78
CA CYS A 123 -18.40 23.88 -10.59
C CYS A 123 -17.62 25.18 -10.88
N HIS A 124 -16.43 25.33 -10.28
CA HIS A 124 -15.57 26.50 -10.51
C HIS A 124 -15.13 26.64 -11.98
N ALA A 125 -14.73 25.54 -12.63
CA ALA A 125 -14.34 25.55 -14.04
C ALA A 125 -15.47 25.95 -15.00
N ARG A 126 -16.73 25.81 -14.57
CA ARG A 126 -17.93 26.20 -15.32
C ARG A 126 -18.53 27.54 -14.86
N GLY A 127 -17.84 28.27 -13.98
CA GLY A 127 -18.25 29.59 -13.50
C GLY A 127 -19.37 29.58 -12.44
N PHE A 128 -19.69 28.42 -11.86
CA PHE A 128 -20.68 28.33 -10.77
C PHE A 128 -20.04 28.66 -9.42
N ARG A 129 -20.72 29.47 -8.60
CA ARG A 129 -20.32 29.78 -7.21
C ARG A 129 -20.65 28.59 -6.29
N ASP A 130 -19.85 28.39 -5.24
CA ASP A 130 -19.91 27.24 -4.31
C ASP A 130 -21.30 27.04 -3.66
N ASP A 131 -22.08 28.11 -3.61
CA ASP A 131 -23.39 28.29 -2.98
C ASP A 131 -24.57 27.94 -3.92
N THR A 132 -24.31 27.65 -5.19
CA THR A 132 -25.32 27.13 -6.13
C THR A 132 -25.21 25.61 -6.25
N ALA A 133 -26.22 24.89 -5.78
CA ALA A 133 -26.31 23.44 -6.01
C ALA A 133 -26.30 23.18 -7.53
N SER A 134 -25.27 22.47 -8.02
CA SER A 134 -25.19 22.08 -9.44
C SER A 134 -26.40 21.21 -9.79
N PRO A 135 -27.27 21.62 -10.74
CA PRO A 135 -28.51 20.89 -11.07
C PRO A 135 -28.26 19.55 -11.77
N PHE A 136 -27.01 19.18 -12.03
CA PHE A 136 -26.63 17.99 -12.82
C PHE A 136 -25.79 16.96 -12.07
N LEU A 137 -25.63 17.09 -10.74
CA LEU A 137 -24.91 16.09 -9.95
C LEU A 137 -25.75 15.63 -8.75
N PRO A 138 -25.94 14.32 -8.58
CA PRO A 138 -26.77 13.78 -7.50
C PRO A 138 -26.27 14.24 -6.13
N SER A 139 -27.22 14.60 -5.28
CA SER A 139 -26.99 15.13 -3.94
C SER A 139 -26.85 14.03 -2.89
N ARG A 140 -27.30 12.80 -3.17
CA ARG A 140 -27.12 11.61 -2.31
C ARG A 140 -26.40 10.47 -3.04
N ILE A 141 -25.71 9.63 -2.27
CA ILE A 141 -25.06 8.39 -2.76
C ILE A 141 -26.10 7.38 -3.27
N GLU A 142 -27.33 7.43 -2.78
CA GLU A 142 -28.43 6.55 -3.20
C GLU A 142 -28.93 6.84 -4.63
N ASP A 143 -28.62 8.01 -5.18
CA ASP A 143 -28.99 8.42 -6.53
C ASP A 143 -28.02 7.86 -7.62
N ILE A 144 -27.01 7.05 -7.23
CA ILE A 144 -25.97 6.49 -8.11
C ILE A 144 -26.50 5.38 -9.04
N ALA A 145 -27.75 4.93 -8.90
CA ALA A 145 -28.36 4.00 -9.86
C ALA A 145 -28.33 4.52 -11.32
N GLY A 146 -28.27 5.85 -11.53
CA GLY A 146 -28.08 6.45 -12.85
C GLY A 146 -26.65 6.36 -13.41
N LEU A 147 -25.65 6.00 -12.60
CA LEU A 147 -24.23 5.93 -12.99
C LEU A 147 -23.86 4.57 -13.58
N GLU A 148 -24.59 3.49 -13.25
CA GLU A 148 -24.41 2.18 -13.90
C GLU A 148 -24.74 2.23 -15.40
N LEU A 149 -25.73 3.04 -15.80
CA LEU A 149 -26.08 3.26 -17.21
C LEU A 149 -25.00 4.07 -17.95
N TYR A 150 -24.31 4.99 -17.28
CA TYR A 150 -23.24 5.79 -17.88
C TYR A 150 -21.93 4.99 -18.05
N VAL A 151 -21.60 4.11 -17.10
CA VAL A 151 -20.39 3.26 -17.17
C VAL A 151 -20.55 2.16 -18.22
N ARG A 152 -21.75 1.59 -18.41
CA ARG A 152 -22.01 0.58 -19.46
C ARG A 152 -21.98 1.15 -20.90
N GLY A 153 -22.09 2.47 -21.09
CA GLY A 153 -22.01 3.11 -22.40
C GLY A 153 -20.60 3.50 -22.86
N ALA A 154 -19.59 3.43 -21.99
CA ALA A 154 -18.25 3.99 -22.27
C ALA A 154 -17.13 2.94 -22.44
N TYR A 155 -17.42 1.63 -22.27
CA TYR A 155 -16.45 0.57 -22.54
C TYR A 155 -16.68 -0.02 -23.93
N GLN A 156 -16.14 0.64 -24.96
CA GLN A 156 -15.80 -0.06 -26.19
C GLN A 156 -14.37 -0.60 -26.05
N PRO A 157 -14.13 -1.92 -26.18
CA PRO A 157 -12.77 -2.44 -26.19
C PRO A 157 -12.02 -1.76 -27.34
N ARG A 158 -10.84 -1.21 -27.04
CA ARG A 158 -9.94 -0.64 -28.06
C ARG A 158 -9.51 -1.75 -29.01
N THR A 159 -10.20 -1.93 -30.12
CA THR A 159 -9.67 -2.64 -31.28
C THR A 159 -8.47 -1.83 -31.78
N ARG A 160 -7.27 -2.43 -31.69
CA ARG A 160 -6.05 -1.89 -32.31
C ARG A 160 -6.30 -1.76 -33.81
N VAL A 161 -6.45 -0.53 -34.29
CA VAL A 161 -6.35 -0.22 -35.71
C VAL A 161 -4.88 -0.37 -36.09
N ARG A 162 -4.55 -1.40 -36.89
CA ARG A 162 -3.25 -1.51 -37.56
C ARG A 162 -3.13 -0.36 -38.55
N LEU A 163 -2.13 0.49 -38.37
CA LEU A 163 -1.72 1.47 -39.38
C LEU A 163 -1.21 0.72 -40.61
N PRO A 164 -1.58 1.12 -41.85
CA PRO A 164 -0.98 0.55 -43.04
C PRO A 164 0.49 0.97 -43.13
N LEU A 165 1.35 -0.02 -43.30
CA LEU A 165 2.74 0.19 -43.71
C LEU A 165 2.71 0.84 -45.10
N ARG A 166 3.31 2.04 -45.23
CA ARG A 166 3.62 2.60 -46.54
C ARG A 166 4.62 1.65 -47.21
N GLY A 167 4.19 1.03 -48.31
CA GLY A 167 5.07 0.28 -49.20
C GLY A 167 5.63 1.16 -50.32
N GLY A 168 6.63 0.62 -51.01
CA GLY A 168 7.09 1.03 -52.34
C GLY A 168 8.27 1.98 -52.32
#